data_AF-A0A9E0YDN5-F1
#
_entry.id   AF-A0A9E0YDN5-F1
#
_cell.length_a   1.000
_cell.length_b   1.000
_cell.length_c   1.000
_cell.angle_alpha   90.00
_cell.angle_beta   90.00
_cell.angle_gamma   90.00
#
_symmetry.space_group_name_H-M   'P 1'
#
loop_
_entity.id
_entity.type
_entity.pdbx_description
1 polymer ?
#
loop_
_entity_poly.entity_id
_entity_poly.type
_entity_poly.pdbx_seq_one_letter_code
_entity_poly.pdbx_strand_id
1 'polypeptide(L)'
;MASFFRIHRLVPVCFTRVAFSNLGSAVASIDQAPPSFPFANGEVVYVDFQKASYHIVYDFAAKTATVDTEIEFEAPKSGYPLFDLVPEPRNARLDDQDVEVAQIADPDSASKFRVLRTSVAPGSHRLTLSHTLEKNVDFRSNGVASAFWMSDLTDRRYLEQYLPTNFEYDQYPMTIRLEITGAAGKPHVLRANGVVKNPSENVFEVEFPAFYTTSSMFFHLSPAGSIASRSFILKSVDGRDLPVEVYTNGDMSAYVAGTKRVIAELEADYGPFPHPKVIVYGAGMGGMEYSGATMTSPTAVGHELFHSYNARGVMPARGNAGWIDEAMSSFRDRKYATRSGPGGTTRMAGHSVFTRMTDDDAYGKGADFMGWIAGRMNAAGKDFKTFLRGYFHANFYHTMTTEMLKRAMEAYSGFDLDADFDTYIYGKTTKAAPGSVWGVTSASPTCGGKPEAPKPLVENPFHPRLTEAQERALL
;
A
#
# COMPACT_ATOMS: atom_id res chain seq x y z
N MET A 1 -14.10 32.10 -52.57
CA MET A 1 -12.82 31.77 -53.25
C MET A 1 -11.69 31.80 -52.22
N ALA A 2 -10.98 30.67 -52.05
CA ALA A 2 -9.70 30.43 -51.33
C ALA A 2 -9.60 30.90 -49.86
N SER A 3 -9.63 30.08 -48.80
CA SER A 3 -8.86 28.87 -48.41
C SER A 3 -7.38 29.13 -48.07
N PHE A 4 -7.03 29.04 -46.77
CA PHE A 4 -5.71 28.65 -46.27
C PHE A 4 -5.85 28.05 -44.87
N PHE A 5 -6.00 26.71 -44.80
CA PHE A 5 -5.82 25.92 -43.59
C PHE A 5 -4.40 25.33 -43.61
N ARG A 6 -3.62 25.59 -42.56
CA ARG A 6 -2.25 25.08 -42.42
C ARG A 6 -2.31 23.80 -41.56
N ILE A 7 -2.15 22.65 -42.20
CA ILE A 7 -2.08 21.33 -41.54
C ILE A 7 -0.65 21.14 -41.02
N HIS A 8 -0.48 20.87 -39.72
CA HIS A 8 0.79 20.41 -39.15
C HIS A 8 0.89 18.89 -39.28
N ARG A 9 1.99 18.42 -39.90
CA ARG A 9 2.34 17.01 -40.04
C ARG A 9 2.77 16.45 -38.69
N LEU A 10 2.11 15.38 -38.25
CA LEU A 10 2.57 14.51 -37.17
C LEU A 10 3.75 13.67 -37.68
N VAL A 11 4.85 13.68 -36.93
CA VAL A 11 6.03 12.82 -37.14
C VAL A 11 5.77 11.49 -36.42
N PRO A 12 5.98 10.33 -37.05
CA PRO A 12 5.80 9.05 -36.39
C PRO A 12 7.01 8.77 -35.47
N VAL A 13 6.76 8.58 -34.18
CA VAL A 13 7.75 8.12 -33.21
C VAL A 13 7.87 6.61 -33.33
N CYS A 14 9.07 6.14 -33.70
CA CYS A 14 9.41 4.73 -33.78
C CYS A 14 9.63 4.17 -32.36
N PHE A 15 8.80 3.24 -31.91
CA PHE A 15 9.02 2.49 -30.68
C PHE A 15 9.94 1.30 -30.96
N THR A 16 11.20 1.41 -30.53
CA THR A 16 12.13 0.28 -30.52
C THR A 16 11.77 -0.65 -29.36
N ARG A 17 11.32 -1.88 -29.66
CA ARG A 17 11.18 -2.94 -28.65
C ARG A 17 12.57 -3.43 -28.25
N VAL A 18 12.98 -3.15 -27.03
CA VAL A 18 14.15 -3.78 -26.41
C VAL A 18 13.68 -5.03 -25.67
N ALA A 19 14.18 -6.20 -26.09
CA ALA A 19 13.99 -7.44 -25.37
C ALA A 19 14.99 -7.50 -24.20
N PHE A 20 14.49 -7.52 -22.97
CA PHE A 20 15.31 -7.73 -21.78
C PHE A 20 15.22 -9.21 -21.36
N SER A 21 16.38 -9.86 -21.34
CA SER A 21 16.56 -11.21 -20.82
C SER A 21 17.11 -11.09 -19.40
N ASN A 22 16.41 -11.73 -18.45
CA ASN A 22 16.80 -12.18 -17.12
C ASN A 22 18.05 -11.58 -16.46
N LEU A 23 17.86 -11.01 -15.25
CA LEU A 23 18.66 -11.28 -14.04
C LEU A 23 18.01 -10.58 -12.82
N GLY A 24 17.72 -11.36 -11.76
CA GLY A 24 17.31 -10.86 -10.44
C GLY A 24 15.87 -11.21 -10.05
N SER A 25 15.64 -12.46 -9.63
CA SER A 25 14.38 -12.90 -9.02
C SER A 25 14.11 -12.13 -7.73
N ALA A 26 13.06 -11.31 -7.68
CA ALA A 26 12.47 -10.98 -6.37
C ALA A 26 11.39 -11.98 -6.06
N VAL A 27 11.24 -12.18 -4.76
CA VAL A 27 10.51 -13.25 -4.12
C VAL A 27 9.04 -12.84 -4.03
N ALA A 28 8.12 -13.78 -4.19
CA ALA A 28 6.77 -13.58 -3.69
C ALA A 28 6.86 -13.09 -2.23
N SER A 29 6.14 -12.03 -1.86
CA SER A 29 6.23 -11.48 -0.50
C SER A 29 5.60 -12.39 0.56
N ILE A 30 5.15 -13.59 0.17
CA ILE A 30 4.74 -14.65 1.10
C ILE A 30 5.84 -14.98 2.12
N ASP A 31 7.11 -14.77 1.79
CA ASP A 31 8.25 -14.92 2.71
C ASP A 31 8.25 -13.87 3.84
N GLN A 32 7.49 -12.79 3.68
CA GLN A 32 7.28 -11.76 4.71
C GLN A 32 5.98 -11.98 5.49
N ALA A 33 5.19 -12.99 5.15
CA ALA A 33 3.99 -13.34 5.89
C ALA A 33 4.33 -13.74 7.34
N PRO A 34 3.41 -13.53 8.29
CA PRO A 34 3.55 -14.12 9.62
C PRO A 34 3.65 -15.66 9.55
N PRO A 35 4.20 -16.31 10.59
CA PRO A 35 4.25 -17.76 10.62
C PRO A 35 2.84 -18.35 10.69
N SER A 36 2.64 -19.48 10.01
CA SER A 36 1.48 -20.37 10.21
C SER A 36 1.33 -20.78 11.68
N PHE A 37 0.11 -21.10 12.08
CA PHE A 37 -0.17 -21.55 13.44
C PHE A 37 -1.23 -22.67 13.48
N PRO A 38 -1.29 -23.47 14.57
CA PRO A 38 -2.20 -24.60 14.66
C PRO A 38 -3.68 -24.21 14.52
N PHE A 39 -4.44 -25.00 13.76
CA PHE A 39 -5.89 -24.87 13.62
C PHE A 39 -6.53 -26.19 13.22
N ALA A 40 -7.59 -26.59 13.92
CA ALA A 40 -8.23 -27.91 13.75
C ALA A 40 -7.20 -29.06 13.80
N ASN A 41 -7.17 -29.93 12.80
CA ASN A 41 -6.21 -31.04 12.66
C ASN A 41 -5.01 -30.70 11.77
N GLY A 42 -4.71 -29.41 11.56
CA GLY A 42 -3.58 -28.94 10.78
C GLY A 42 -3.11 -27.56 11.23
N GLU A 43 -2.73 -26.72 10.27
CA GLU A 43 -2.34 -25.34 10.50
C GLU A 43 -3.07 -24.41 9.54
N VAL A 44 -3.31 -23.18 9.98
CA VAL A 44 -3.66 -22.13 9.04
C VAL A 44 -2.46 -21.75 8.20
N VAL A 45 -2.70 -21.44 6.93
CA VAL A 45 -1.64 -21.09 5.98
C VAL A 45 -1.94 -19.75 5.34
N TYR A 46 -0.94 -18.88 5.37
CA TYR A 46 -0.91 -17.70 4.54
C TYR A 46 -0.77 -18.14 3.08
N VAL A 47 -1.51 -17.48 2.21
CA VAL A 47 -1.53 -17.76 0.77
C VAL A 47 -1.03 -16.54 0.00
N ASP A 48 -0.72 -16.74 -1.27
CA ASP A 48 -0.28 -15.69 -2.18
C ASP A 48 -1.40 -15.41 -3.20
N PHE A 49 -2.08 -14.26 -3.10
CA PHE A 49 -3.15 -13.93 -4.04
C PHE A 49 -2.54 -13.64 -5.41
N GLN A 50 -3.00 -14.32 -6.44
CA GLN A 50 -2.55 -14.11 -7.82
C GLN A 50 -3.35 -13.01 -8.51
N LYS A 51 -4.65 -12.94 -8.21
CA LYS A 51 -5.55 -11.86 -8.62
C LYS A 51 -6.82 -11.84 -7.77
N ALA A 52 -7.46 -10.69 -7.69
CA ALA A 52 -8.80 -10.57 -7.14
C ALA A 52 -9.72 -9.76 -8.06
N SER A 53 -10.95 -10.24 -8.25
CA SER A 53 -11.99 -9.60 -9.05
C SER A 53 -13.21 -9.37 -8.16
N TYR A 54 -13.73 -8.15 -8.19
CA TYR A 54 -14.86 -7.74 -7.39
C TYR A 54 -15.94 -7.15 -8.28
N HIS A 55 -17.19 -7.58 -8.09
CA HIS A 55 -18.36 -6.98 -8.70
C HIS A 55 -19.22 -6.34 -7.61
N ILE A 56 -19.20 -5.01 -7.54
CA ILE A 56 -19.97 -4.24 -6.58
C ILE A 56 -21.24 -3.74 -7.26
N VAL A 57 -22.39 -4.08 -6.68
CA VAL A 57 -23.70 -3.59 -7.15
C VAL A 57 -24.31 -2.73 -6.05
N TYR A 58 -24.54 -1.46 -6.36
CA TYR A 58 -25.34 -0.55 -5.53
C TYR A 58 -26.76 -0.48 -6.11
N ASP A 59 -27.72 -1.14 -5.44
CA ASP A 59 -29.13 -1.03 -5.78
C ASP A 59 -29.71 0.21 -5.09
N PHE A 60 -29.89 1.28 -5.87
CA PHE A 60 -30.41 2.55 -5.37
C PHE A 60 -31.86 2.47 -4.89
N ALA A 61 -32.68 1.63 -5.53
CA ALA A 61 -34.10 1.50 -5.19
C ALA A 61 -34.28 0.69 -3.90
N ALA A 62 -33.55 -0.43 -3.78
CA ALA A 62 -33.55 -1.27 -2.59
C ALA A 62 -32.70 -0.69 -1.45
N LYS A 63 -31.83 0.29 -1.74
CA LYS A 63 -30.83 0.86 -0.81
C LYS A 63 -29.91 -0.21 -0.23
N THR A 64 -29.40 -1.07 -1.10
CA THR A 64 -28.48 -2.15 -0.72
C THR A 64 -27.23 -2.10 -1.56
N ALA A 65 -26.11 -2.56 -1.01
CA ALA A 65 -24.89 -2.77 -1.76
C ALA A 65 -24.36 -4.18 -1.52
N THR A 66 -24.11 -4.91 -2.60
CA THR A 66 -23.60 -6.28 -2.56
C THR A 66 -22.29 -6.37 -3.31
N VAL A 67 -21.45 -7.32 -2.92
CA VAL A 67 -20.20 -7.62 -3.59
C VAL A 67 -20.14 -9.11 -3.87
N ASP A 68 -19.93 -9.46 -5.12
CA ASP A 68 -19.50 -10.80 -5.53
C ASP A 68 -17.99 -10.76 -5.78
N THR A 69 -17.26 -11.72 -5.22
CA THR A 69 -15.80 -11.76 -5.25
C THR A 69 -15.30 -13.08 -5.83
N GLU A 70 -14.27 -13.00 -6.67
CA GLU A 70 -13.45 -14.12 -7.11
C GLU A 70 -11.98 -13.82 -6.81
N ILE A 71 -11.32 -14.74 -6.12
CA ILE A 71 -9.89 -14.68 -5.80
C ILE A 71 -9.23 -15.94 -6.35
N GLU A 72 -8.15 -15.77 -7.10
CA GLU A 72 -7.20 -16.87 -7.37
C GLU A 72 -6.00 -16.69 -6.45
N PHE A 73 -5.59 -17.76 -5.79
CA PHE A 73 -4.45 -17.76 -4.89
C PHE A 73 -3.61 -19.03 -5.02
N GLU A 74 -2.36 -18.93 -4.60
CA GLU A 74 -1.42 -20.04 -4.49
C GLU A 74 -1.20 -20.38 -3.02
N ALA A 75 -1.33 -21.67 -2.68
CA ALA A 75 -1.01 -22.19 -1.37
C ALA A 75 0.41 -22.79 -1.38
N PRO A 76 1.38 -22.23 -0.64
CA PRO A 76 2.77 -22.73 -0.68
C PRO A 76 2.93 -24.10 0.00
N LYS A 77 1.96 -24.48 0.83
CA LYS A 77 1.93 -25.75 1.57
C LYS A 77 0.49 -26.13 1.91
N SER A 78 0.29 -27.38 2.30
CA SER A 78 -1.02 -27.84 2.77
C SER A 78 -1.45 -27.16 4.06
N GLY A 79 -2.74 -26.87 4.17
CA GLY A 79 -3.36 -26.34 5.39
C GLY A 79 -4.62 -25.54 5.09
N TYR A 80 -5.08 -24.75 6.06
CA TYR A 80 -6.33 -23.98 5.98
C TYR A 80 -6.05 -22.55 5.53
N PRO A 81 -6.42 -22.16 4.29
CA PRO A 81 -6.11 -20.83 3.77
C PRO A 81 -6.68 -19.69 4.62
N LEU A 82 -5.84 -18.67 4.87
CA LEU A 82 -6.22 -17.41 5.48
C LEU A 82 -6.46 -16.33 4.44
N PHE A 83 -7.43 -15.46 4.74
CA PHE A 83 -7.62 -14.16 4.12
C PHE A 83 -8.27 -13.23 5.14
N ASP A 84 -8.62 -12.01 4.76
CA ASP A 84 -9.43 -11.16 5.62
C ASP A 84 -10.63 -10.53 4.93
N LEU A 85 -11.71 -10.40 5.72
CA LEU A 85 -12.94 -9.71 5.42
C LEU A 85 -13.66 -9.43 6.74
N VAL A 86 -13.96 -8.15 7.01
CA VAL A 86 -14.73 -7.73 8.18
C VAL A 86 -16.22 -8.07 8.03
N PRO A 87 -16.91 -7.71 6.92
CA PRO A 87 -18.26 -8.20 6.65
C PRO A 87 -18.36 -9.73 6.74
N GLU A 88 -19.56 -10.23 7.01
CA GLU A 88 -19.79 -11.67 7.03
C GLU A 88 -19.91 -12.21 5.59
N PRO A 89 -19.03 -13.14 5.17
CA PRO A 89 -19.12 -13.75 3.85
C PRO A 89 -20.32 -14.71 3.76
N ARG A 90 -20.81 -14.90 2.55
CA ARG A 90 -21.90 -15.81 2.18
C ARG A 90 -21.52 -16.55 0.91
N ASN A 91 -22.15 -17.70 0.68
CA ASN A 91 -22.01 -18.50 -0.54
C ASN A 91 -20.54 -18.75 -0.93
N ALA A 92 -19.69 -19.00 0.08
CA ALA A 92 -18.27 -19.23 -0.17
C ALA A 92 -18.07 -20.60 -0.83
N ARG A 93 -17.31 -20.61 -1.92
CA ARG A 93 -16.94 -21.81 -2.67
C ARG A 93 -15.45 -21.82 -2.94
N LEU A 94 -14.81 -22.96 -2.71
CA LEU A 94 -13.42 -23.21 -3.02
C LEU A 94 -13.36 -24.30 -4.09
N ASP A 95 -12.76 -23.99 -5.23
CA ASP A 95 -12.68 -24.92 -6.38
C ASP A 95 -14.06 -25.50 -6.75
N ASP A 96 -15.06 -24.62 -6.81
CA ASP A 96 -16.47 -24.92 -7.08
C ASP A 96 -17.19 -25.79 -6.03
N GLN A 97 -16.57 -26.05 -4.87
CA GLN A 97 -17.20 -26.75 -3.74
C GLN A 97 -17.59 -25.77 -2.63
N ASP A 98 -18.78 -25.94 -2.05
CA ASP A 98 -19.21 -25.12 -0.90
C ASP A 98 -18.26 -25.32 0.29
N VAL A 99 -17.86 -24.21 0.93
CA VAL A 99 -16.97 -24.23 2.09
C VAL A 99 -17.49 -23.31 3.20
N GLU A 100 -17.21 -23.69 4.44
CA GLU A 100 -17.44 -22.83 5.60
C GLU A 100 -16.27 -21.86 5.76
N VAL A 101 -16.58 -20.58 5.97
CA VAL A 101 -15.62 -19.56 6.39
C VAL A 101 -15.84 -19.25 7.86
N ALA A 102 -14.78 -19.31 8.66
CA ALA A 102 -14.84 -18.95 10.08
C ALA A 102 -13.96 -17.73 10.38
N GLN A 103 -14.31 -17.00 11.45
CA GLN A 103 -13.43 -16.00 12.02
C GLN A 103 -12.61 -16.62 13.16
N ILE A 104 -11.29 -16.41 13.14
CA ILE A 104 -10.37 -16.88 14.18
C ILE A 104 -9.49 -15.72 14.67
N ALA A 105 -8.85 -15.90 15.82
CA ALA A 105 -7.79 -15.02 16.31
C ALA A 105 -6.43 -15.69 16.09
N ASP A 106 -5.36 -14.91 15.99
CA ASP A 106 -3.99 -15.43 16.06
C ASP A 106 -3.64 -15.91 17.49
N PRO A 107 -2.53 -16.66 17.65
CA PRO A 107 -2.09 -17.15 18.96
C PRO A 107 -1.86 -16.07 20.03
N ASP A 108 -1.50 -14.85 19.63
CA ASP A 108 -1.25 -13.74 20.56
C ASP A 108 -2.53 -12.92 20.81
N SER A 109 -3.64 -13.26 20.15
CA SER A 109 -4.90 -12.51 20.15
C SER A 109 -4.71 -11.03 19.74
N ALA A 110 -3.72 -10.76 18.88
CA ALA A 110 -3.40 -9.42 18.42
C ALA A 110 -4.38 -8.91 17.35
N SER A 111 -4.97 -9.81 16.57
CA SER A 111 -5.88 -9.52 15.46
C SER A 111 -6.85 -10.69 15.24
N LYS A 112 -7.70 -10.56 14.21
CA LYS A 112 -8.64 -11.58 13.75
C LYS A 112 -8.59 -11.73 12.25
N PHE A 113 -8.92 -12.93 11.78
CA PHE A 113 -8.78 -13.32 10.38
C PHE A 113 -9.98 -14.15 9.93
N ARG A 114 -10.15 -14.31 8.62
CA ARG A 114 -11.03 -15.32 8.03
C ARG A 114 -10.20 -16.53 7.62
N VAL A 115 -10.72 -17.71 7.92
CA VAL A 115 -10.12 -19.00 7.56
C VAL A 115 -11.15 -19.85 6.82
N LEU A 116 -10.74 -20.48 5.73
CA LEU A 116 -11.53 -21.53 5.10
C LEU A 116 -11.43 -22.80 5.95
N ARG A 117 -12.55 -23.41 6.35
CA ARG A 117 -12.55 -24.68 7.11
C ARG A 117 -12.27 -25.92 6.27
N THR A 118 -11.82 -25.72 5.05
CA THR A 118 -11.38 -26.75 4.13
C THR A 118 -9.89 -26.61 3.95
N SER A 119 -9.15 -27.68 4.26
CA SER A 119 -7.71 -27.74 4.02
C SER A 119 -7.45 -27.93 2.53
N VAL A 120 -6.41 -27.28 2.01
CA VAL A 120 -5.96 -27.40 0.62
C VAL A 120 -4.63 -28.12 0.52
N ALA A 121 -4.33 -28.67 -0.66
CA ALA A 121 -2.99 -29.09 -1.03
C ALA A 121 -2.14 -27.86 -1.42
N PRO A 122 -0.81 -27.97 -1.55
CA PRO A 122 -0.04 -26.92 -2.21
C PRO A 122 -0.48 -26.82 -3.68
N GLY A 123 -0.58 -25.61 -4.21
CA GLY A 123 -1.06 -25.37 -5.57
C GLY A 123 -1.99 -24.17 -5.69
N SER A 124 -2.50 -23.98 -6.90
CA SER A 124 -3.42 -22.90 -7.24
C SER A 124 -4.86 -23.28 -6.92
N HIS A 125 -5.59 -22.32 -6.35
CA HIS A 125 -6.98 -22.48 -5.93
C HIS A 125 -7.82 -21.26 -6.30
N ARG A 126 -9.12 -21.46 -6.42
CA ARG A 126 -10.10 -20.39 -6.66
C ARG A 126 -11.12 -20.31 -5.53
N LEU A 127 -11.18 -19.15 -4.86
CA LEU A 127 -12.20 -18.81 -3.87
C LEU A 127 -13.21 -17.85 -4.49
N THR A 128 -14.49 -18.19 -4.46
CA THR A 128 -15.59 -17.26 -4.76
C THR A 128 -16.46 -17.08 -3.53
N LEU A 129 -16.93 -15.86 -3.25
CA LEU A 129 -17.85 -15.58 -2.15
C LEU A 129 -18.63 -14.29 -2.41
N SER A 130 -19.67 -14.04 -1.63
CA SER A 130 -20.38 -12.76 -1.66
C SER A 130 -20.64 -12.18 -0.27
N HIS A 131 -20.79 -10.86 -0.17
CA HIS A 131 -21.15 -10.20 1.08
C HIS A 131 -21.93 -8.90 0.84
N THR A 132 -22.50 -8.35 1.92
CA THR A 132 -23.15 -7.04 1.90
C THR A 132 -22.15 -5.96 2.29
N LEU A 133 -22.08 -4.89 1.50
CA LEU A 133 -21.23 -3.73 1.74
C LEU A 133 -22.04 -2.65 2.44
N GLU A 134 -21.83 -2.48 3.74
CA GLU A 134 -22.60 -1.50 4.54
C GLU A 134 -21.76 -0.28 4.91
N LYS A 135 -20.45 -0.49 5.11
CA LYS A 135 -19.56 0.54 5.63
C LYS A 135 -19.33 1.64 4.60
N ASN A 136 -19.53 2.88 5.01
CA ASN A 136 -19.38 4.07 4.17
C ASN A 136 -20.14 3.96 2.85
N VAL A 137 -21.39 3.51 2.92
CA VAL A 137 -22.34 3.56 1.81
C VAL A 137 -23.51 4.45 2.23
N ASP A 138 -23.84 5.43 1.40
CA ASP A 138 -24.90 6.38 1.68
C ASP A 138 -25.81 6.55 0.45
N PHE A 139 -27.08 6.17 0.61
CA PHE A 139 -28.12 6.28 -0.40
C PHE A 139 -28.91 7.58 -0.20
N ARG A 140 -28.59 8.59 -1.03
CA ARG A 140 -29.18 9.94 -0.97
C ARG A 140 -30.27 10.13 -2.00
N SER A 141 -31.02 11.23 -1.94
CA SER A 141 -32.04 11.54 -2.95
C SER A 141 -31.46 11.66 -4.38
N ASN A 142 -30.21 12.11 -4.50
CA ASN A 142 -29.52 12.38 -5.76
C ASN A 142 -28.55 11.27 -6.23
N GLY A 143 -28.48 10.13 -5.54
CA GLY A 143 -27.62 9.02 -5.93
C GLY A 143 -26.98 8.31 -4.73
N VAL A 144 -25.95 7.52 -5.01
CA VAL A 144 -25.17 6.77 -4.04
C VAL A 144 -23.83 7.47 -3.83
N ALA A 145 -23.40 7.60 -2.58
CA ALA A 145 -22.02 7.92 -2.23
C ALA A 145 -21.40 6.71 -1.53
N SER A 146 -20.17 6.37 -1.89
CA SER A 146 -19.43 5.33 -1.20
C SER A 146 -17.93 5.60 -1.23
N ALA A 147 -17.22 5.23 -0.17
CA ALA A 147 -15.78 5.44 -0.14
C ALA A 147 -15.05 4.49 0.82
N PHE A 148 -13.86 4.09 0.42
CA PHE A 148 -13.06 3.14 1.19
C PHE A 148 -12.06 3.93 2.04
N TRP A 149 -12.53 4.39 3.19
CA TRP A 149 -11.75 5.16 4.15
C TRP A 149 -10.97 4.22 5.05
N MET A 150 -9.72 4.03 4.68
CA MET A 150 -8.79 3.19 5.40
C MET A 150 -8.15 3.95 6.58
N SER A 151 -7.56 3.19 7.50
CA SER A 151 -6.73 3.69 8.58
C SER A 151 -5.76 2.58 8.99
N ASP A 152 -4.56 2.95 9.38
CA ASP A 152 -3.52 2.08 9.93
C ASP A 152 -3.43 2.15 11.46
N LEU A 153 -4.16 3.05 12.11
CA LEU A 153 -4.06 3.30 13.56
C LEU A 153 -4.83 2.29 14.42
N THR A 154 -5.66 1.43 13.80
CA THR A 154 -6.40 0.40 14.54
C THR A 154 -6.55 -0.87 13.71
N ASP A 155 -6.68 -2.00 14.40
CA ASP A 155 -6.78 -3.32 13.78
C ASP A 155 -7.95 -3.42 12.78
N ARG A 156 -7.68 -4.08 11.65
CA ARG A 156 -8.62 -4.40 10.57
C ARG A 156 -9.32 -3.18 9.95
N ARG A 157 -8.54 -2.16 9.60
CA ARG A 157 -9.01 -0.90 9.00
C ARG A 157 -8.48 -0.60 7.59
N TYR A 158 -7.97 -1.59 6.87
CA TYR A 158 -7.64 -1.44 5.44
C TYR A 158 -8.78 -1.94 4.54
N LEU A 159 -8.44 -2.60 3.42
CA LEU A 159 -9.39 -3.06 2.40
C LEU A 159 -10.37 -4.11 2.91
N GLU A 160 -10.00 -4.92 3.91
CA GLU A 160 -10.85 -5.95 4.51
C GLU A 160 -12.18 -5.40 5.05
N GLN A 161 -12.27 -4.10 5.30
CA GLN A 161 -13.51 -3.44 5.71
C GLN A 161 -14.58 -3.46 4.63
N TYR A 162 -14.16 -3.59 3.36
CA TYR A 162 -14.99 -3.39 2.19
C TYR A 162 -14.99 -4.60 1.26
N LEU A 163 -13.82 -5.21 1.02
CA LEU A 163 -13.61 -6.29 0.07
C LEU A 163 -12.72 -7.40 0.68
N PRO A 164 -12.90 -8.68 0.29
CA PRO A 164 -11.99 -9.74 0.70
C PRO A 164 -10.59 -9.47 0.16
N THR A 165 -9.59 -9.55 1.02
CA THR A 165 -8.21 -9.18 0.68
C THR A 165 -7.23 -10.12 1.36
N ASN A 166 -6.02 -10.18 0.82
CA ASN A 166 -4.86 -10.65 1.56
C ASN A 166 -4.30 -9.54 2.49
N PHE A 167 -3.20 -9.82 3.16
CA PHE A 167 -2.57 -8.92 4.13
C PHE A 167 -1.54 -7.99 3.48
N GLU A 168 -0.99 -7.06 4.25
CA GLU A 168 -0.04 -6.04 3.76
C GLU A 168 1.26 -6.61 3.17
N TYR A 169 1.64 -7.84 3.55
CA TYR A 169 2.80 -8.47 2.93
C TYR A 169 2.53 -8.75 1.45
N ASP A 170 1.29 -8.97 1.03
CA ASP A 170 0.99 -9.43 -0.32
C ASP A 170 0.72 -8.29 -1.29
N GLN A 171 1.07 -8.54 -2.55
CA GLN A 171 0.89 -7.63 -3.67
C GLN A 171 0.27 -8.40 -4.84
N TYR A 172 -0.88 -7.90 -5.32
CA TYR A 172 -1.64 -8.59 -6.36
C TYR A 172 -2.52 -7.62 -7.16
N PRO A 173 -2.77 -7.92 -8.45
CA PRO A 173 -3.65 -7.12 -9.28
C PRO A 173 -5.10 -7.28 -8.82
N MET A 174 -5.84 -6.17 -8.83
CA MET A 174 -7.25 -6.15 -8.45
C MET A 174 -8.08 -5.54 -9.57
N THR A 175 -9.26 -6.09 -9.83
CA THR A 175 -10.25 -5.50 -10.73
C THR A 175 -11.55 -5.25 -9.98
N ILE A 176 -12.09 -4.04 -10.05
CA ILE A 176 -13.43 -3.71 -9.53
C ILE A 176 -14.33 -3.36 -10.71
N ARG A 177 -15.39 -4.14 -10.91
CA ARG A 177 -16.54 -3.73 -11.69
C ARG A 177 -17.60 -3.18 -10.75
N LEU A 178 -18.11 -2.00 -11.05
CA LEU A 178 -19.10 -1.30 -10.22
C LEU A 178 -20.32 -0.96 -11.06
N GLU A 179 -21.50 -1.26 -10.53
CA GLU A 179 -22.78 -0.94 -11.16
C GLU A 179 -23.72 -0.27 -10.15
N ILE A 180 -24.41 0.79 -10.59
CA ILE A 180 -25.43 1.46 -9.77
C ILE A 180 -26.77 1.30 -10.47
N THR A 181 -27.58 0.39 -9.96
CA THR A 181 -28.89 0.07 -10.53
C THR A 181 -29.99 0.93 -9.88
N GLY A 182 -31.11 1.13 -10.57
CA GLY A 182 -32.23 1.94 -10.06
C GLY A 182 -31.94 3.45 -9.93
N ALA A 183 -30.81 3.94 -10.46
CA ALA A 183 -30.38 5.34 -10.38
C ALA A 183 -30.42 6.08 -11.73
N ALA A 184 -31.37 5.74 -12.61
CA ALA A 184 -31.49 6.35 -13.94
C ALA A 184 -31.59 7.88 -13.85
N GLY A 185 -30.81 8.60 -14.67
CA GLY A 185 -30.77 10.07 -14.67
C GLY A 185 -30.06 10.69 -13.46
N LYS A 186 -29.41 9.87 -12.63
CA LYS A 186 -28.55 10.28 -11.51
C LYS A 186 -27.13 9.84 -11.81
N PRO A 187 -26.36 10.61 -12.61
CA PRO A 187 -25.00 10.24 -12.98
C PRO A 187 -24.08 10.27 -11.76
N HIS A 188 -23.08 9.40 -11.75
CA HIS A 188 -22.04 9.33 -10.71
C HIS A 188 -20.65 9.60 -11.27
N VAL A 189 -19.71 9.85 -10.37
CA VAL A 189 -18.27 9.93 -10.66
C VAL A 189 -17.56 8.99 -9.71
N LEU A 190 -16.76 8.08 -10.27
CA LEU A 190 -15.82 7.26 -9.51
C LEU A 190 -14.42 7.86 -9.61
N ARG A 191 -13.83 8.19 -8.46
CA ARG A 191 -12.42 8.56 -8.34
C ARG A 191 -11.67 7.41 -7.68
N ALA A 192 -10.71 6.86 -8.39
CA ALA A 192 -9.85 5.80 -7.88
C ALA A 192 -8.42 5.98 -8.39
N ASN A 193 -7.44 5.50 -7.63
CA ASN A 193 -6.02 5.58 -8.02
C ASN A 193 -5.60 4.52 -9.04
N GLY A 194 -6.46 3.54 -9.37
CA GLY A 194 -6.29 2.63 -10.50
C GLY A 194 -6.63 3.25 -11.86
N VAL A 195 -6.61 2.44 -12.91
CA VAL A 195 -7.06 2.81 -14.26
C VAL A 195 -8.58 2.68 -14.31
N VAL A 196 -9.28 3.82 -14.37
CA VAL A 196 -10.75 3.86 -14.39
C VAL A 196 -11.26 3.91 -15.82
N LYS A 197 -12.16 3.00 -16.18
CA LYS A 197 -12.97 2.99 -17.39
C LYS A 197 -14.44 3.23 -17.00
N ASN A 198 -15.18 3.88 -17.89
CA ASN A 198 -16.61 4.16 -17.71
C ASN A 198 -17.38 3.66 -18.95
N PRO A 199 -17.68 2.34 -19.02
CA PRO A 199 -18.29 1.76 -20.22
C PRO A 199 -19.68 2.32 -20.55
N SER A 200 -20.44 2.73 -19.55
CA SER A 200 -21.78 3.34 -19.70
C SER A 200 -22.15 4.12 -18.45
N GLU A 201 -23.19 4.97 -18.51
CA GLU A 201 -23.69 5.69 -17.34
C GLU A 201 -23.84 4.75 -16.13
N ASN A 202 -23.24 5.14 -15.00
CA ASN A 202 -23.32 4.41 -13.73
C ASN A 202 -22.73 2.98 -13.73
N VAL A 203 -21.89 2.67 -14.73
CA VAL A 203 -21.08 1.44 -14.77
C VAL A 203 -19.62 1.84 -14.88
N PHE A 204 -18.80 1.33 -13.96
CA PHE A 204 -17.37 1.62 -13.92
C PHE A 204 -16.56 0.33 -13.84
N GLU A 205 -15.37 0.36 -14.41
CA GLU A 205 -14.37 -0.67 -14.23
C GLU A 205 -13.08 -0.02 -13.77
N VAL A 206 -12.44 -0.59 -12.75
CA VAL A 206 -11.15 -0.09 -12.24
C VAL A 206 -10.16 -1.25 -12.19
N GLU A 207 -9.02 -1.06 -12.83
CA GLU A 207 -7.89 -1.98 -12.77
C GLU A 207 -6.80 -1.38 -11.87
N PHE A 208 -6.41 -2.10 -10.82
CA PHE A 208 -5.31 -1.74 -9.93
C PHE A 208 -4.09 -2.63 -10.23
N PRO A 209 -2.87 -2.05 -10.16
CA PRO A 209 -1.67 -2.75 -10.59
C PRO A 209 -1.23 -3.81 -9.58
N ALA A 210 -0.41 -4.76 -10.05
CA ALA A 210 -0.01 -5.92 -9.27
C ALA A 210 0.88 -5.64 -8.05
N PHE A 211 1.40 -4.42 -7.89
CA PHE A 211 2.18 -4.03 -6.71
C PHE A 211 1.31 -3.49 -5.56
N TYR A 212 -0.01 -3.38 -5.74
CA TYR A 212 -0.88 -2.87 -4.68
C TYR A 212 -1.05 -3.89 -3.56
N THR A 213 -0.98 -3.39 -2.32
CA THR A 213 -1.34 -4.09 -1.09
C THR A 213 -2.76 -3.73 -0.64
N THR A 214 -3.25 -4.36 0.44
CA THR A 214 -4.51 -4.01 1.10
C THR A 214 -4.64 -2.52 1.49
N SER A 215 -3.52 -1.83 1.73
CA SER A 215 -3.48 -0.42 2.15
C SER A 215 -3.26 0.57 0.99
N SER A 216 -3.18 0.10 -0.25
CA SER A 216 -2.80 0.94 -1.41
C SER A 216 -3.98 1.65 -2.08
N MET A 217 -5.20 1.15 -1.92
CA MET A 217 -6.32 1.49 -2.80
C MET A 217 -7.10 2.73 -2.36
N PHE A 218 -7.18 3.72 -3.24
CA PHE A 218 -8.10 4.85 -3.11
C PHE A 218 -9.37 4.60 -3.91
N PHE A 219 -10.53 4.73 -3.27
CA PHE A 219 -11.84 4.57 -3.89
C PHE A 219 -12.83 5.58 -3.30
N HIS A 220 -13.42 6.42 -4.15
CA HIS A 220 -14.46 7.37 -3.77
C HIS A 220 -15.48 7.54 -4.91
N LEU A 221 -16.67 6.98 -4.71
CA LEU A 221 -17.86 7.15 -5.52
C LEU A 221 -18.73 8.29 -4.98
N SER A 222 -19.15 9.21 -5.85
CA SER A 222 -20.10 10.26 -5.49
C SER A 222 -21.10 10.52 -6.63
N PRO A 223 -22.28 11.09 -6.34
CA PRO A 223 -23.11 11.69 -7.39
C PRO A 223 -22.32 12.73 -8.19
N ALA A 224 -22.56 12.82 -9.50
CA ALA A 224 -21.87 13.79 -10.33
C ALA A 224 -22.23 15.22 -9.92
N GLY A 225 -21.24 16.11 -9.91
CA GLY A 225 -21.40 17.50 -9.49
C GLY A 225 -21.55 17.72 -7.99
N SER A 226 -21.55 16.67 -7.15
CA SER A 226 -21.70 16.84 -5.69
C SER A 226 -20.45 17.34 -4.99
N ILE A 227 -19.28 17.28 -5.64
CA ILE A 227 -18.00 17.74 -5.08
C ILE A 227 -17.27 18.56 -6.16
N ALA A 228 -16.84 19.76 -5.81
CA ALA A 228 -16.05 20.60 -6.70
C ALA A 228 -14.67 19.97 -6.93
N SER A 229 -14.18 20.03 -8.17
CA SER A 229 -12.88 19.48 -8.56
C SER A 229 -12.13 20.40 -9.51
N ARG A 230 -10.81 20.26 -9.53
CA ARG A 230 -9.90 20.93 -10.45
C ARG A 230 -8.83 19.95 -10.88
N SER A 231 -8.69 19.79 -12.19
CA SER A 231 -7.60 19.03 -12.80
C SER A 231 -6.54 19.98 -13.36
N PHE A 232 -5.27 19.58 -13.29
CA PHE A 232 -4.15 20.27 -13.93
C PHE A 232 -3.01 19.28 -14.18
N ILE A 233 -2.06 19.68 -15.02
CA ILE A 233 -0.85 18.91 -15.29
C ILE A 233 0.34 19.58 -14.59
N LEU A 234 1.18 18.78 -13.94
CA LEU A 234 2.52 19.17 -13.53
C LEU A 234 3.56 18.55 -14.45
N LYS A 235 4.66 19.25 -14.71
CA LYS A 235 5.80 18.67 -15.40
C LYS A 235 6.69 18.00 -14.37
N SER A 236 6.80 16.68 -14.42
CA SER A 236 7.68 15.93 -13.53
C SER A 236 9.15 16.15 -13.90
N VAL A 237 10.07 15.90 -12.97
CA VAL A 237 11.53 16.01 -13.19
C VAL A 237 12.08 15.03 -14.24
N ASP A 238 11.38 13.94 -14.55
CA ASP A 238 11.69 13.06 -15.70
C ASP A 238 11.14 13.57 -17.05
N GLY A 239 10.45 14.71 -17.04
CA GLY A 239 9.85 15.30 -18.21
C GLY A 239 8.49 14.72 -18.59
N ARG A 240 7.86 13.83 -17.81
CA ARG A 240 6.48 13.40 -18.08
C ARG A 240 5.46 14.44 -17.62
N ASP A 241 4.30 14.40 -18.26
CA ASP A 241 3.14 15.15 -17.81
C ASP A 241 2.45 14.34 -16.71
N LEU A 242 2.46 14.86 -15.48
CA LEU A 242 1.87 14.25 -14.29
C LEU A 242 0.45 14.81 -14.10
N PRO A 243 -0.62 14.04 -14.35
CA PRO A 243 -1.98 14.48 -14.11
C PRO A 243 -2.27 14.60 -12.62
N VAL A 244 -2.89 15.71 -12.23
CA VAL A 244 -3.31 15.99 -10.86
C VAL A 244 -4.80 16.30 -10.84
N GLU A 245 -5.55 15.64 -9.97
CA GLU A 245 -6.93 16.01 -9.61
C GLU A 245 -6.99 16.41 -8.14
N VAL A 246 -7.51 17.60 -7.87
CA VAL A 246 -7.81 18.08 -6.51
C VAL A 246 -9.31 18.29 -6.41
N TYR A 247 -9.94 17.77 -5.36
CA TYR A 247 -11.37 17.95 -5.16
C TYR A 247 -11.73 18.04 -3.67
N THR A 248 -12.72 18.85 -3.33
CA THR A 248 -13.11 19.14 -1.95
C THR A 248 -14.46 19.84 -1.90
N ASN A 249 -15.11 19.82 -0.74
CA ASN A 249 -16.27 20.67 -0.44
C ASN A 249 -15.88 22.03 0.17
N GLY A 250 -14.60 22.24 0.49
CA GLY A 250 -14.07 23.47 1.07
C GLY A 250 -13.33 24.36 0.06
N ASP A 251 -12.44 25.22 0.56
CA ASP A 251 -11.57 26.04 -0.30
C ASP A 251 -10.49 25.17 -0.95
N MET A 252 -10.56 25.08 -2.28
CA MET A 252 -9.65 24.29 -3.11
C MET A 252 -8.28 24.96 -3.32
N SER A 253 -8.17 26.26 -3.11
CA SER A 253 -6.97 27.05 -3.45
C SER A 253 -5.75 26.60 -2.66
N ALA A 254 -5.92 26.36 -1.36
CA ALA A 254 -4.85 25.92 -0.48
C ALA A 254 -4.33 24.51 -0.85
N TYR A 255 -5.23 23.59 -1.20
CA TYR A 255 -4.85 22.24 -1.65
C TYR A 255 -4.08 22.28 -2.97
N VAL A 256 -4.53 23.06 -3.95
CA VAL A 256 -3.86 23.19 -5.25
C VAL A 256 -2.46 23.80 -5.07
N ALA A 257 -2.34 24.88 -4.29
CA ALA A 257 -1.06 25.53 -4.03
C ALA A 257 -0.11 24.61 -3.25
N GLY A 258 -0.62 23.92 -2.23
CA GLY A 258 0.12 22.94 -1.43
C GLY A 258 0.63 21.79 -2.27
N THR A 259 -0.23 21.17 -3.08
CA THR A 259 0.13 20.05 -3.97
C THR A 259 1.27 20.44 -4.92
N LYS A 260 1.16 21.58 -5.60
CA LYS A 260 2.22 22.06 -6.52
C LYS A 260 3.57 22.24 -5.83
N ARG A 261 3.56 22.89 -4.66
CA ARG A 261 4.77 23.16 -3.88
C ARG A 261 5.40 21.86 -3.39
N VAL A 262 4.59 20.96 -2.83
CA VAL A 262 5.04 19.70 -2.23
C VAL A 262 5.58 18.75 -3.29
N ILE A 263 4.89 18.56 -4.41
CA ILE A 263 5.40 17.71 -5.50
C ILE A 263 6.74 18.23 -6.02
N ALA A 264 6.88 19.54 -6.22
CA ALA A 264 8.15 20.12 -6.65
C ALA A 264 9.29 19.90 -5.63
N GLU A 265 9.02 20.02 -4.33
CA GLU A 265 9.98 19.70 -3.27
C GLU A 265 10.38 18.21 -3.32
N LEU A 266 9.38 17.32 -3.29
CA LEU A 266 9.62 15.89 -3.21
C LEU A 266 10.36 15.37 -4.44
N GLU A 267 10.05 15.88 -5.63
CA GLU A 267 10.77 15.48 -6.84
C GLU A 267 12.21 15.99 -6.87
N ALA A 268 12.47 17.18 -6.33
CA ALA A 268 13.83 17.68 -6.18
C ALA A 268 14.65 16.85 -5.18
N ASP A 269 14.01 16.35 -4.11
CA ASP A 269 14.65 15.58 -3.05
C ASP A 269 14.79 14.09 -3.38
N TYR A 270 13.83 13.46 -4.06
CA TYR A 270 13.75 12.00 -4.19
C TYR A 270 13.61 11.48 -5.62
N GLY A 271 13.62 12.36 -6.63
CA GLY A 271 13.42 11.97 -8.04
C GLY A 271 11.95 11.96 -8.44
N PRO A 272 11.59 11.48 -9.66
CA PRO A 272 10.23 11.56 -10.18
C PRO A 272 9.16 11.06 -9.21
N PHE A 273 7.97 11.65 -9.22
CA PHE A 273 6.86 11.12 -8.44
C PHE A 273 6.62 9.65 -8.83
N PRO A 274 6.48 8.70 -7.89
CA PRO A 274 6.53 7.29 -8.24
C PRO A 274 5.23 6.75 -8.82
N HIS A 275 4.16 7.53 -8.94
CA HIS A 275 2.85 7.08 -9.42
C HIS A 275 2.43 7.79 -10.73
N PRO A 276 1.54 7.18 -11.54
CA PRO A 276 1.15 7.74 -12.83
C PRO A 276 0.33 9.03 -12.72
N LYS A 277 -0.32 9.29 -11.58
CA LYS A 277 -1.17 10.46 -11.31
C LYS A 277 -1.18 10.81 -9.82
N VAL A 278 -1.68 12.01 -9.51
CA VAL A 278 -1.92 12.50 -8.15
C VAL A 278 -3.41 12.78 -7.95
N ILE A 279 -4.00 12.22 -6.90
CA ILE A 279 -5.38 12.55 -6.48
C ILE A 279 -5.35 13.13 -5.06
N VAL A 280 -5.92 14.31 -4.86
CA VAL A 280 -6.03 14.95 -3.54
C VAL A 280 -7.49 15.22 -3.22
N TYR A 281 -8.01 14.51 -2.22
CA TYR A 281 -9.32 14.77 -1.64
C TYR A 281 -9.18 15.61 -0.37
N GLY A 282 -9.68 16.85 -0.41
CA GLY A 282 -9.72 17.70 0.78
C GLY A 282 -10.89 17.36 1.70
N ALA A 283 -10.65 16.56 2.75
CA ALA A 283 -11.64 16.13 3.74
C ALA A 283 -11.75 17.06 4.96
N GLY A 284 -10.79 17.99 5.12
CA GLY A 284 -10.86 19.09 6.10
C GLY A 284 -10.06 18.87 7.39
N MET A 285 -9.89 17.63 7.87
CA MET A 285 -9.07 17.32 9.06
C MET A 285 -8.33 16.00 8.90
N GLY A 286 -7.10 15.93 9.42
CA GLY A 286 -6.23 14.75 9.32
C GLY A 286 -5.81 14.44 7.89
N GLY A 287 -5.43 13.19 7.67
CA GLY A 287 -5.23 12.63 6.35
C GLY A 287 -5.15 11.10 6.36
N MET A 288 -5.05 10.54 5.17
CA MET A 288 -4.77 9.14 4.91
C MET A 288 -4.14 9.05 3.52
N GLU A 289 -3.04 8.33 3.44
CA GLU A 289 -2.24 8.07 2.27
C GLU A 289 -2.65 6.80 1.52
N TYR A 290 -2.61 6.90 0.21
CA TYR A 290 -2.86 5.83 -0.74
C TYR A 290 -1.84 5.95 -1.88
N SER A 291 -1.69 4.92 -2.72
CA SER A 291 -0.72 4.97 -3.83
C SER A 291 -1.10 6.07 -4.84
N GLY A 292 -0.34 7.17 -4.88
CA GLY A 292 -0.62 8.32 -5.75
C GLY A 292 -1.91 9.08 -5.42
N ALA A 293 -2.47 8.86 -4.24
CA ALA A 293 -3.71 9.52 -3.81
C ALA A 293 -3.71 9.81 -2.32
N THR A 294 -4.46 10.81 -1.88
CA THR A 294 -4.61 11.13 -0.46
C THR A 294 -5.97 11.72 -0.16
N MET A 295 -6.49 11.39 1.02
CA MET A 295 -7.45 12.23 1.74
C MET A 295 -6.66 13.11 2.71
N THR A 296 -6.90 14.43 2.73
CA THR A 296 -6.04 15.33 3.51
C THR A 296 -6.73 16.63 3.96
N SER A 297 -5.99 17.41 4.73
CA SER A 297 -6.26 18.82 5.07
C SER A 297 -5.20 19.73 4.43
N PRO A 298 -5.41 21.05 4.34
CA PRO A 298 -4.44 21.95 3.71
C PRO A 298 -3.07 21.96 4.38
N THR A 299 -3.02 21.72 5.69
CA THR A 299 -1.79 21.66 6.48
C THR A 299 -1.10 20.31 6.41
N ALA A 300 -1.84 19.23 6.17
CA ALA A 300 -1.31 17.87 6.07
C ALA A 300 -0.94 17.45 4.65
N VAL A 301 -1.31 18.19 3.60
CA VAL A 301 -1.02 17.81 2.20
C VAL A 301 0.46 17.49 1.92
N GLY A 302 1.37 18.11 2.67
CA GLY A 302 2.80 17.78 2.63
C GLY A 302 3.12 16.39 3.13
N HIS A 303 2.61 16.08 4.32
CA HIS A 303 2.73 14.78 4.99
C HIS A 303 2.20 13.66 4.10
N GLU A 304 0.94 13.79 3.67
CA GLU A 304 0.27 12.73 2.93
C GLU A 304 0.81 12.49 1.52
N LEU A 305 1.34 13.52 0.85
CA LEU A 305 1.96 13.33 -0.46
C LEU A 305 3.36 12.73 -0.34
N PHE A 306 4.05 12.90 0.78
CA PHE A 306 5.34 12.25 0.98
C PHE A 306 5.20 10.74 1.13
N HIS A 307 4.12 10.29 1.78
CA HIS A 307 3.67 8.91 1.78
C HIS A 307 3.40 8.28 0.40
N SER A 308 3.48 9.04 -0.71
CA SER A 308 3.54 8.43 -2.04
C SER A 308 4.92 7.83 -2.36
N TYR A 309 5.98 8.27 -1.69
CA TYR A 309 7.35 7.76 -1.78
C TYR A 309 7.62 6.70 -0.71
N ASN A 310 7.56 7.07 0.57
CA ASN A 310 7.55 6.10 1.67
C ASN A 310 6.16 5.48 1.79
N ALA A 311 6.04 4.23 2.20
CA ALA A 311 4.80 3.52 2.50
C ALA A 311 3.75 3.26 1.42
N ARG A 312 3.59 4.11 0.39
CA ARG A 312 2.80 3.77 -0.80
C ARG A 312 3.63 3.69 -2.07
N GLY A 313 4.89 4.12 -1.99
CA GLY A 313 5.95 3.80 -2.95
C GLY A 313 6.79 2.61 -2.49
N VAL A 314 7.14 2.52 -1.20
CA VAL A 314 7.79 1.36 -0.57
C VAL A 314 6.95 0.94 0.64
N MET A 315 6.17 -0.14 0.52
CA MET A 315 5.04 -0.42 1.41
C MET A 315 5.43 -1.17 2.67
N PRO A 316 4.85 -0.92 3.85
CA PRO A 316 5.08 -1.78 5.02
C PRO A 316 4.57 -3.20 4.73
N ALA A 317 5.34 -4.21 5.09
CA ALA A 317 4.92 -5.61 4.93
C ALA A 317 3.92 -6.07 6.01
N ARG A 318 3.82 -5.33 7.12
CA ARG A 318 3.03 -5.65 8.33
C ARG A 318 3.00 -4.47 9.29
N GLY A 319 2.16 -4.54 10.33
CA GLY A 319 2.05 -3.50 11.36
C GLY A 319 3.37 -3.14 12.06
N ASN A 320 4.25 -4.12 12.34
CA ASN A 320 5.58 -3.87 12.90
C ASN A 320 6.52 -3.06 11.96
N ALA A 321 6.17 -2.86 10.70
CA ALA A 321 6.87 -1.96 9.78
C ALA A 321 6.11 -0.63 9.54
N GLY A 322 4.87 -0.51 10.05
CA GLY A 322 4.03 0.69 9.90
C GLY A 322 4.67 1.94 10.51
N TRP A 323 5.46 1.81 11.59
CA TRP A 323 6.13 2.96 12.21
C TRP A 323 7.06 3.71 11.25
N ILE A 324 7.63 3.03 10.25
CA ILE A 324 8.54 3.63 9.27
C ILE A 324 7.80 4.70 8.47
N ASP A 325 6.54 4.40 8.13
CA ASP A 325 5.63 5.27 7.40
C ASP A 325 5.57 6.65 8.07
N GLU A 326 5.07 6.66 9.29
CA GLU A 326 4.78 7.88 10.03
C GLU A 326 6.02 8.57 10.57
N ALA A 327 7.07 7.83 10.89
CA ALA A 327 8.34 8.39 11.30
C ALA A 327 8.99 9.22 10.17
N MET A 328 8.97 8.73 8.94
CA MET A 328 9.55 9.44 7.79
C MET A 328 8.76 10.71 7.47
N SER A 329 7.43 10.63 7.40
CA SER A 329 6.57 11.79 7.11
C SER A 329 6.61 12.84 8.21
N SER A 330 6.61 12.42 9.46
CA SER A 330 6.77 13.34 10.58
C SER A 330 8.18 13.96 10.66
N PHE A 331 9.23 13.24 10.25
CA PHE A 331 10.57 13.81 10.12
C PHE A 331 10.63 14.90 9.03
N ARG A 332 9.98 14.67 7.89
CA ARG A 332 9.82 15.68 6.85
C ARG A 332 9.05 16.91 7.34
N ASP A 333 7.94 16.72 8.07
CA ASP A 333 7.15 17.83 8.61
C ASP A 333 7.94 18.72 9.57
N ARG A 334 8.91 18.11 10.26
CA ARG A 334 9.92 18.81 11.08
C ARG A 334 11.06 19.41 10.26
N LYS A 335 10.87 19.57 8.94
CA LYS A 335 11.82 20.13 7.98
C LYS A 335 13.16 19.41 7.97
N TYR A 336 13.12 18.10 8.16
CA TYR A 336 14.32 17.25 8.17
C TYR A 336 15.33 17.64 9.27
N ALA A 337 14.86 18.21 10.38
CA ALA A 337 15.72 18.68 11.46
C ALA A 337 16.45 17.53 12.16
N THR A 338 17.78 17.65 12.27
CA THR A 338 18.59 16.68 13.01
C THR A 338 18.35 16.76 14.52
N ARG A 339 18.54 15.65 15.24
CA ARG A 339 18.44 15.58 16.71
C ARG A 339 19.75 15.13 17.34
N SER A 340 20.00 15.57 18.57
CA SER A 340 21.13 15.12 19.37
C SER A 340 20.91 13.74 20.00
N GLY A 341 19.67 13.26 20.07
CA GLY A 341 19.30 11.97 20.63
C GLY A 341 18.00 11.40 20.03
N PRO A 342 17.72 10.10 20.26
CA PRO A 342 16.71 9.32 19.53
C PRO A 342 15.25 9.56 19.95
N GLY A 343 14.95 10.53 20.82
CA GLY A 343 13.58 10.80 21.28
C GLY A 343 13.04 9.86 22.37
N GLY A 344 13.79 8.82 22.74
CA GLY A 344 13.48 7.92 23.87
C GLY A 344 13.23 6.47 23.44
N THR A 345 13.16 5.55 24.41
CA THR A 345 12.85 4.13 24.21
C THR A 345 11.38 3.97 23.81
N THR A 346 11.11 3.11 22.82
CA THR A 346 9.76 2.80 22.30
C THR A 346 9.59 1.31 22.06
N ARG A 347 8.40 0.87 21.65
CA ARG A 347 8.16 -0.51 21.18
C ARG A 347 7.49 -0.55 19.80
N MET A 348 7.70 0.46 18.96
CA MET A 348 6.96 0.66 17.70
C MET A 348 7.04 -0.50 16.70
N ALA A 349 8.09 -1.33 16.77
CA ALA A 349 8.22 -2.56 15.97
C ALA A 349 8.35 -3.83 16.83
N GLY A 350 8.14 -3.73 18.13
CA GLY A 350 8.25 -4.84 19.08
C GLY A 350 6.90 -5.45 19.45
N HIS A 351 5.88 -5.30 18.61
CA HIS A 351 4.56 -5.93 18.81
C HIS A 351 4.55 -7.37 18.32
N SER A 352 3.40 -8.04 18.51
CA SER A 352 3.17 -9.35 17.91
C SER A 352 3.39 -9.28 16.40
N VAL A 353 3.89 -10.37 15.81
CA VAL A 353 4.03 -10.50 14.35
C VAL A 353 2.68 -10.45 13.62
N PHE A 354 1.58 -10.65 14.35
CA PHE A 354 0.21 -10.57 13.86
C PHE A 354 -0.43 -9.19 14.05
N THR A 355 0.28 -8.22 14.65
CA THR A 355 -0.19 -6.85 14.77
C THR A 355 -0.28 -6.19 13.39
N ARG A 356 -1.40 -5.51 13.13
CA ARG A 356 -1.75 -4.89 11.84
C ARG A 356 -2.05 -3.40 11.94
N MET A 357 -1.47 -2.75 12.94
CA MET A 357 -1.63 -1.32 13.14
C MET A 357 -0.26 -0.67 13.33
N THR A 358 -0.17 0.61 12.96
CA THR A 358 0.96 1.49 13.24
C THR A 358 0.92 1.94 14.70
N ASP A 359 2.09 2.01 15.33
CA ASP A 359 2.22 2.55 16.69
C ASP A 359 2.29 4.09 16.67
N ASP A 360 1.46 4.75 17.48
CA ASP A 360 1.37 6.22 17.56
C ASP A 360 2.71 6.89 17.95
N ASP A 361 3.62 6.19 18.65
CA ASP A 361 4.96 6.73 18.96
C ASP A 361 5.76 7.03 17.68
N ALA A 362 5.35 6.51 16.50
CA ALA A 362 6.00 6.74 15.22
C ALA A 362 6.05 8.22 14.84
N TYR A 363 4.94 8.95 15.01
CA TYR A 363 4.85 10.39 14.70
C TYR A 363 5.80 11.23 15.57
N GLY A 364 5.88 10.85 16.85
CA GLY A 364 6.62 11.56 17.87
C GLY A 364 8.09 11.16 17.89
N LYS A 365 8.33 9.98 18.43
CA LYS A 365 9.63 9.40 18.75
C LYS A 365 10.29 8.77 17.52
N GLY A 366 9.51 8.15 16.62
CA GLY A 366 10.02 7.67 15.34
C GLY A 366 10.66 8.79 14.51
N ALA A 367 10.00 9.94 14.41
CA ALA A 367 10.55 11.12 13.75
C ALA A 367 11.85 11.65 14.42
N ASP A 368 11.92 11.61 15.76
CA ASP A 368 13.14 12.00 16.48
C ASP A 368 14.28 10.98 16.29
N PHE A 369 13.98 9.69 16.21
CA PHE A 369 14.93 8.66 15.85
C PHE A 369 15.49 8.89 14.44
N MET A 370 14.63 9.18 13.45
CA MET A 370 15.07 9.54 12.09
C MET A 370 15.97 10.78 12.10
N GLY A 371 15.59 11.83 12.82
CA GLY A 371 16.40 13.04 12.95
C GLY A 371 17.74 12.81 13.65
N TRP A 372 17.81 11.87 14.59
CA TRP A 372 19.04 11.49 15.25
C TRP A 372 19.98 10.70 14.33
N ILE A 373 19.46 9.71 13.60
CA ILE A 373 20.22 8.97 12.58
C ILE A 373 20.73 9.93 11.50
N ALA A 374 19.88 10.86 11.03
CA ALA A 374 20.29 11.89 10.08
C ALA A 374 21.42 12.78 10.63
N GLY A 375 21.36 13.19 11.90
CA GLY A 375 22.44 13.94 12.56
C GLY A 375 23.75 13.17 12.61
N ARG A 376 23.71 11.87 12.92
CA ARG A 376 24.89 10.99 12.92
C ARG A 376 25.48 10.81 11.52
N MET A 377 24.64 10.56 10.52
CA MET A 377 25.10 10.44 9.13
C MET A 377 25.75 11.75 8.66
N ASN A 378 25.13 12.89 8.94
CA ASN A 378 25.67 14.21 8.57
C ASN A 378 27.05 14.45 9.22
N ALA A 379 27.22 14.06 10.49
CA ALA A 379 28.52 14.15 11.18
C ALA A 379 29.59 13.24 10.56
N ALA A 380 29.19 12.16 9.90
CA ALA A 380 30.06 11.26 9.13
C ALA A 380 30.22 11.69 7.65
N GLY A 381 29.71 12.86 7.27
CA GLY A 381 29.77 13.36 5.89
C GLY A 381 28.81 12.67 4.93
N LYS A 382 27.77 11.99 5.44
CA LYS A 382 26.74 11.31 4.66
C LYS A 382 25.40 12.01 4.81
N ASP A 383 24.67 12.19 3.72
CA ASP A 383 23.37 12.86 3.73
C ASP A 383 22.22 11.85 3.79
N PHE A 384 21.28 12.06 4.72
CA PHE A 384 20.16 11.15 4.92
C PHE A 384 19.12 11.23 3.81
N LYS A 385 18.93 12.39 3.16
CA LYS A 385 18.02 12.48 2.01
C LYS A 385 18.56 11.71 0.81
N THR A 386 19.88 11.74 0.60
CA THR A 386 20.57 10.95 -0.42
C THR A 386 20.38 9.45 -0.18
N PHE A 387 20.48 9.00 1.08
CA PHE A 387 20.09 7.64 1.46
C PHE A 387 18.64 7.32 1.07
N LEU A 388 17.68 8.15 1.50
CA LEU A 388 16.26 7.92 1.23
C LEU A 388 15.97 7.88 -0.26
N ARG A 389 16.57 8.77 -1.06
CA ARG A 389 16.46 8.75 -2.53
C ARG A 389 16.92 7.40 -3.09
N GLY A 390 18.12 6.94 -2.72
CA GLY A 390 18.65 5.66 -3.17
C GLY A 390 17.78 4.48 -2.72
N TYR A 391 17.36 4.50 -1.45
CA TYR A 391 16.51 3.47 -0.87
C TYR A 391 15.14 3.38 -1.56
N PHE A 392 14.45 4.50 -1.77
CA PHE A 392 13.17 4.52 -2.49
C PHE A 392 13.32 4.01 -3.91
N HIS A 393 14.32 4.51 -4.65
CA HIS A 393 14.54 4.11 -6.03
C HIS A 393 14.80 2.60 -6.17
N ALA A 394 15.54 2.01 -5.23
CA ALA A 394 15.83 0.57 -5.23
C ALA A 394 14.62 -0.31 -4.83
N ASN A 395 13.66 0.24 -4.07
CA ASN A 395 12.59 -0.53 -3.44
C ASN A 395 11.18 -0.12 -3.87
N PHE A 396 11.03 0.81 -4.83
CA PHE A 396 9.70 1.21 -5.30
C PHE A 396 8.89 -0.02 -5.72
N TYR A 397 7.63 -0.01 -5.31
CA TYR A 397 6.64 -1.06 -5.55
C TYR A 397 6.95 -2.40 -4.88
N HIS A 398 7.77 -2.39 -3.84
CA HIS A 398 8.03 -3.56 -2.99
C HIS A 398 7.54 -3.31 -1.57
N THR A 399 7.34 -4.39 -0.84
CA THR A 399 7.11 -4.36 0.60
C THR A 399 8.43 -4.34 1.38
N MET A 400 8.45 -3.66 2.52
CA MET A 400 9.60 -3.50 3.40
C MET A 400 9.29 -3.93 4.83
N THR A 401 10.33 -4.40 5.50
CA THR A 401 10.32 -4.69 6.94
C THR A 401 11.24 -3.72 7.67
N THR A 402 11.10 -3.63 9.00
CA THR A 402 12.00 -2.83 9.84
C THR A 402 13.45 -3.28 9.69
N GLU A 403 13.67 -4.58 9.57
CA GLU A 403 14.97 -5.19 9.40
C GLU A 403 15.58 -4.86 8.04
N MET A 404 14.77 -4.75 6.97
CA MET A 404 15.25 -4.30 5.65
C MET A 404 15.73 -2.86 5.68
N LEU A 405 14.94 -1.95 6.27
CA LEU A 405 15.34 -0.54 6.39
C LEU A 405 16.63 -0.39 7.21
N LYS A 406 16.71 -1.10 8.34
CA LYS A 406 17.91 -1.11 9.19
C LYS A 406 19.14 -1.53 8.40
N ARG A 407 19.10 -2.69 7.73
CA ARG A 407 20.23 -3.18 6.92
C ARG A 407 20.64 -2.18 5.85
N ALA A 408 19.67 -1.52 5.20
CA ALA A 408 19.97 -0.49 4.21
C ALA A 408 20.66 0.73 4.84
N MET A 409 20.20 1.18 6.02
CA MET A 409 20.86 2.27 6.77
C MET A 409 22.29 1.89 7.20
N GLU A 410 22.51 0.67 7.69
CA GLU A 410 23.83 0.17 8.08
C GLU A 410 24.77 0.08 6.88
N ALA A 411 24.28 -0.47 5.75
CA ALA A 411 25.05 -0.55 4.52
C ALA A 411 25.47 0.83 4.00
N TYR A 412 24.54 1.80 3.98
CA TYR A 412 24.82 3.16 3.55
C TYR A 412 25.72 3.92 4.52
N SER A 413 25.45 3.85 5.83
CA SER A 413 26.15 4.66 6.83
C SER A 413 27.48 4.06 7.28
N GLY A 414 27.63 2.74 7.26
CA GLY A 414 28.71 2.01 7.92
C GLY A 414 28.58 1.95 9.44
N PHE A 415 27.44 2.35 10.01
CA PHE A 415 27.15 2.20 11.43
C PHE A 415 26.66 0.79 11.74
N ASP A 416 26.96 0.30 12.93
CA ASP A 416 26.21 -0.78 13.57
C ASP A 416 25.03 -0.16 14.32
N LEU A 417 23.81 -0.57 13.96
CA LEU A 417 22.57 -0.04 14.53
C LEU A 417 21.82 -1.11 15.36
N ASP A 418 22.45 -2.25 15.68
CA ASP A 418 21.85 -3.32 16.48
C ASP A 418 21.30 -2.80 17.81
N ALA A 419 22.15 -2.20 18.63
CA ALA A 419 21.78 -1.69 19.96
C ALA A 419 20.75 -0.56 19.90
N ASP A 420 20.82 0.26 18.86
CA ASP A 420 19.94 1.40 18.64
C ASP A 420 18.53 0.93 18.30
N PHE A 421 18.38 0.00 17.35
CA PHE A 421 17.08 -0.56 17.02
C PHE A 421 16.51 -1.40 18.16
N ASP A 422 17.34 -2.21 18.82
CA ASP A 422 16.91 -2.99 19.98
C ASP A 422 16.31 -2.10 21.07
N THR A 423 16.97 -0.97 21.38
CA THR A 423 16.49 -0.05 22.43
C THR A 423 15.34 0.83 21.96
N TYR A 424 15.47 1.49 20.81
CA TYR A 424 14.60 2.61 20.44
C TYR A 424 13.45 2.21 19.52
N ILE A 425 13.50 1.04 18.89
CA ILE A 425 12.47 0.57 17.94
C ILE A 425 11.76 -0.70 18.45
N TYR A 426 12.52 -1.69 18.92
CA TYR A 426 11.97 -2.96 19.41
C TYR A 426 11.64 -2.96 20.91
N GLY A 427 12.10 -1.95 21.66
CA GLY A 427 11.86 -1.84 23.10
C GLY A 427 12.48 -2.94 23.94
N LYS A 428 13.54 -3.57 23.42
CA LYS A 428 14.35 -4.51 24.20
C LYS A 428 15.11 -3.71 25.25
N THR A 429 14.88 -4.03 26.51
CA THR A 429 15.77 -3.54 27.56
C THR A 429 17.14 -4.13 27.31
N THR A 430 18.19 -3.31 27.34
CA THR A 430 19.57 -3.77 27.37
C THR A 430 19.76 -4.53 28.68
N LYS A 431 19.40 -5.82 28.71
CA LYS A 431 19.88 -6.73 29.74
C LYS A 431 21.40 -6.69 29.62
N ALA A 432 22.07 -6.18 30.66
CA ALA A 432 23.49 -6.45 30.85
C ALA A 432 23.70 -7.97 30.67
N ALA A 433 24.63 -8.36 29.80
CA ALA A 433 24.91 -9.76 29.50
C ALA A 433 25.38 -10.54 30.75
N PRO A 434 25.36 -11.89 30.76
CA PRO A 434 24.48 -12.83 30.04
C PRO A 434 23.82 -13.86 31.00
N GLY A 435 22.67 -14.43 30.61
CA GLY A 435 22.10 -15.57 31.35
C GLY A 435 20.66 -15.97 31.03
N SER A 436 20.21 -15.93 29.76
CA SER A 436 19.04 -16.71 29.34
C SER A 436 18.97 -16.76 27.82
N VAL A 437 19.24 -17.93 27.26
CA VAL A 437 19.10 -18.25 25.83
C VAL A 437 17.60 -18.32 25.51
N TRP A 438 17.06 -17.31 24.84
CA TRP A 438 15.85 -17.49 24.04
C TRP A 438 16.29 -17.84 22.63
N GLY A 439 16.44 -19.14 22.40
CA GLY A 439 16.69 -19.68 21.07
C GLY A 439 15.39 -19.66 20.27
N VAL A 440 15.16 -18.58 19.53
CA VAL A 440 14.42 -18.70 18.26
C VAL A 440 15.41 -19.36 17.32
N THR A 441 15.39 -20.69 17.29
CA THR A 441 16.08 -21.42 16.23
C THR A 441 15.34 -21.10 14.95
N SER A 442 16.00 -20.35 14.07
CA SER A 442 15.66 -20.27 12.66
C SER A 442 15.94 -21.62 12.01
N ALA A 443 15.14 -22.63 12.35
CA ALA A 443 15.06 -23.82 11.54
C ALA A 443 14.42 -23.41 10.22
N SER A 444 15.23 -23.26 9.18
CA SER A 444 14.73 -23.24 7.80
C SER A 444 13.94 -24.54 7.60
N PRO A 445 12.61 -24.49 7.37
CA PRO A 445 11.88 -25.67 6.98
C PRO A 445 12.36 -26.03 5.58
N THR A 446 13.11 -27.12 5.44
CA THR A 446 13.37 -27.72 4.13
C THR A 446 12.09 -28.40 3.66
N CYS A 447 11.12 -27.61 3.19
CA CYS A 447 9.98 -28.11 2.43
C CYS A 447 10.49 -28.50 1.03
N GLY A 448 10.46 -29.79 0.71
CA GLY A 448 10.96 -30.37 -0.54
C GLY A 448 10.11 -30.06 -1.79
N GLY A 449 9.48 -28.89 -1.87
CA GLY A 449 8.89 -28.39 -3.11
C GLY A 449 9.97 -27.76 -3.99
N LYS A 450 9.91 -27.97 -5.31
CA LYS A 450 10.67 -27.09 -6.21
C LYS A 450 10.16 -25.67 -5.96
N PRO A 451 11.03 -24.69 -5.68
CA PRO A 451 10.57 -23.30 -5.56
C PRO A 451 9.86 -22.93 -6.86
N GLU A 452 8.62 -22.50 -6.73
CA GLU A 452 7.86 -22.00 -7.86
C GLU A 452 8.56 -20.75 -8.41
N ALA A 453 8.39 -20.51 -9.71
CA ALA A 453 8.99 -19.34 -10.32
C ALA A 453 8.41 -18.08 -9.65
N PRO A 454 9.25 -17.17 -9.13
CA PRO A 454 8.76 -15.98 -8.47
C PRO A 454 7.88 -15.14 -9.40
N LYS A 455 6.90 -14.43 -8.83
CA LYS A 455 6.10 -13.44 -9.57
C LYS A 455 7.05 -12.49 -10.31
N PRO A 456 6.78 -12.19 -11.59
CA PRO A 456 7.57 -11.21 -12.31
C PRO A 456 7.49 -9.87 -11.58
N LEU A 457 8.65 -9.30 -11.35
CA LEU A 457 8.81 -8.02 -10.71
C LEU A 457 8.05 -6.93 -11.46
N VAL A 458 7.25 -6.17 -10.72
CA VAL A 458 6.63 -4.96 -11.26
C VAL A 458 7.65 -3.84 -11.19
N GLU A 459 8.36 -3.62 -12.29
CA GLU A 459 9.26 -2.48 -12.41
C GLU A 459 8.46 -1.18 -12.37
N ASN A 460 8.96 -0.20 -11.61
CA ASN A 460 8.40 1.15 -11.68
C ASN A 460 8.88 1.80 -12.99
N PRO A 461 7.97 2.12 -13.94
CA PRO A 461 8.38 2.67 -15.24
C PRO A 461 8.97 4.09 -15.13
N PHE A 462 8.82 4.76 -13.98
CA PHE A 462 9.38 6.09 -13.71
C PHE A 462 10.73 6.03 -12.98
N HIS A 463 11.09 4.86 -12.45
CA HIS A 463 12.33 4.59 -11.72
C HIS A 463 12.91 3.26 -12.20
N PRO A 464 13.43 3.21 -13.44
CA PRO A 464 14.00 1.99 -13.99
C PRO A 464 15.15 1.54 -13.10
N ARG A 465 15.22 0.24 -12.78
CA ARG A 465 16.22 -0.29 -11.85
C ARG A 465 17.62 0.15 -12.26
N LEU A 466 18.35 0.60 -11.25
CA LEU A 466 19.75 0.93 -11.39
C LEU A 466 20.53 -0.37 -11.58
N THR A 467 21.59 -0.30 -12.36
CA THR A 467 22.61 -1.36 -12.34
C THR A 467 23.27 -1.40 -10.96
N GLU A 468 23.80 -2.54 -10.53
CA GLU A 468 24.55 -2.63 -9.27
C GLU A 468 25.65 -1.57 -9.15
N ALA A 469 26.28 -1.20 -10.27
CA ALA A 469 27.30 -0.16 -10.31
C ALA A 469 26.72 1.23 -10.02
N GLN A 470 25.51 1.52 -10.52
CA GLN A 470 24.79 2.76 -10.24
C GLN A 470 24.25 2.77 -8.80
N GLU A 471 23.77 1.63 -8.28
CA GLU A 471 23.38 1.50 -6.87
C GLU A 471 24.56 1.75 -5.94
N ARG A 472 25.71 1.11 -6.21
CA ARG A 472 26.97 1.34 -5.47
C ARG A 472 27.56 2.74 -5.63
N ALA A 473 27.13 3.50 -6.64
CA ALA A 473 27.55 4.90 -6.81
C ALA A 473 26.62 5.88 -6.10
N LEU A 474 25.39 5.45 -5.77
CA LEU A 474 24.40 6.22 -5.04
C LEU A 474 24.45 5.96 -3.53
N LEU A 475 24.90 4.76 -3.13
CA LEU A 475 25.14 4.35 -1.75
C LEU A 475 26.62 4.51 -1.38
#